data_AF-A0AAW1IG00-F1
#
_entry.id   AF-A0AAW1IG00-F1
#
_cell.length_a   1.000
_cell.length_b   1.000
_cell.length_c   1.000
_cell.angle_alpha   90.00
_cell.angle_beta   90.00
_cell.angle_gamma   90.00
#
_symmetry.space_group_name_H-M   'P 1'
#
loop_
_entity.id
_entity.type
_entity.pdbx_description
1 polymer ?
#
loop_
_entity_poly.entity_id
_entity_poly.type
_entity_poly.pdbx_seq_one_letter_code
_entity_poly.pdbx_strand_id
1 'polypeptide(L)'
;MVVPAVVQDILQGNEIELTPTLNVKGYILGNPISEYDKCESLRYKLANDMSFLPNELYKAAEISCNNDFKNFDVNNTKCSSYVQTMKQDIRLVGEAHVLEHNCFKSSRKKMYLNKKSVLVNAEFCRGSIRHWNLCNPRLAYENDIENTFDYHLNNSRHSLQVLIYNGDQDLVVPYMSTLEWIKQLKIPVNDDWRPWFVDGQVVGYVTEFTSLPYRLIHTTIKGGGHTAAEYKPRECLAMLDRWLSPSPL
;
A
#
# COMPACT_ATOMS: atom_id res chain seq x y z
N MET A 1 -8.47 1.27 -3.11
CA MET A 1 -7.67 2.53 -2.93
C MET A 1 -8.36 3.64 -3.69
N VAL A 2 -8.36 4.91 -3.22
CA VAL A 2 -9.17 5.98 -3.86
C VAL A 2 -8.36 7.00 -4.68
N VAL A 3 -7.07 7.18 -4.37
CA VAL A 3 -6.26 8.29 -4.92
C VAL A 3 -6.21 8.30 -6.45
N PRO A 4 -5.98 7.18 -7.18
CA PRO A 4 -5.94 7.21 -8.64
C PRO A 4 -7.28 7.60 -9.29
N ALA A 5 -8.40 7.19 -8.70
CA ALA A 5 -9.73 7.55 -9.17
C ALA A 5 -10.00 9.04 -8.98
N VAL A 6 -9.71 9.57 -7.78
CA VAL A 6 -9.84 11.00 -7.49
C VAL A 6 -8.98 11.85 -8.43
N VAL A 7 -7.74 11.42 -8.71
CA VAL A 7 -6.88 12.13 -9.67
C VAL A 7 -7.48 12.11 -11.07
N GLN A 8 -8.01 10.97 -11.52
CA GLN A 8 -8.65 10.86 -12.83
C GLN A 8 -9.88 11.78 -12.93
N ASP A 9 -10.72 11.83 -11.90
CA ASP A 9 -11.90 12.70 -11.86
C ASP A 9 -11.52 14.18 -11.93
N ILE A 10 -10.44 14.58 -11.24
CA ILE A 10 -9.92 15.95 -11.30
C ILE A 10 -9.42 16.28 -12.71
N LEU A 11 -8.70 15.35 -13.36
CA LEU A 11 -8.19 15.55 -14.71
C LEU A 11 -9.34 15.70 -15.72
N GLN A 12 -10.34 14.82 -15.65
CA GLN A 12 -11.53 14.90 -16.50
C GLN A 12 -12.33 16.20 -16.24
N GLY A 13 -12.44 16.61 -14.98
CA GLY A 13 -13.06 17.88 -14.60
C GLY A 13 -12.33 19.09 -15.21
N ASN A 14 -10.99 19.08 -15.22
CA ASN A 14 -10.19 20.11 -15.85
C ASN A 14 -10.35 20.14 -17.38
N GLU A 15 -10.49 18.99 -18.03
CA GLU A 15 -10.69 18.88 -19.48
C GLU A 15 -12.01 19.52 -19.95
N ILE A 16 -13.04 19.47 -19.10
CA ILE A 16 -14.33 20.11 -19.36
C ILE A 16 -14.45 21.51 -18.73
N GLU A 17 -13.34 22.08 -18.28
CA GLU A 17 -13.25 23.42 -17.66
C GLU A 17 -14.16 23.61 -16.44
N LEU A 18 -14.39 22.54 -15.66
CA LEU A 18 -15.15 22.61 -14.42
C LEU A 18 -14.39 23.49 -13.40
N THR A 19 -15.10 24.42 -12.75
CA THR A 19 -14.49 25.37 -11.82
C THR A 19 -14.69 24.97 -10.35
N PRO A 20 -13.67 25.12 -9.49
CA PRO A 20 -12.30 25.55 -9.81
C PRO A 20 -11.46 24.44 -10.46
N THR A 21 -10.57 24.81 -11.38
CA THR A 21 -9.58 23.88 -11.93
C THR A 21 -8.45 23.62 -10.92
N LEU A 22 -7.90 22.41 -10.94
CA LEU A 22 -6.81 22.00 -10.05
C LEU A 22 -5.58 21.61 -10.87
N ASN A 23 -4.45 22.27 -10.61
CA ASN A 23 -3.18 22.00 -11.29
C ASN A 23 -2.47 20.77 -10.72
N VAL A 24 -3.00 19.58 -10.99
CA VAL A 24 -2.45 18.32 -10.50
C VAL A 24 -1.10 18.04 -11.17
N LYS A 25 -0.04 17.93 -10.36
CA LYS A 25 1.31 17.59 -10.83
C LYS A 25 1.63 16.10 -10.72
N GLY A 26 0.93 15.40 -9.84
CA GLY A 26 1.32 14.07 -9.43
C GLY A 26 0.61 13.61 -8.17
N TYR A 27 0.89 12.39 -7.75
CA TYR A 27 0.37 11.81 -6.52
C TYR A 27 1.35 10.78 -5.93
N ILE A 28 1.22 10.56 -4.62
CA ILE A 28 2.04 9.61 -3.86
C ILE A 28 1.15 8.50 -3.30
N LEU A 29 1.62 7.26 -3.36
CA LEU A 29 0.97 6.10 -2.80
C LEU A 29 1.92 5.32 -1.89
N GLY A 30 1.54 5.12 -0.64
CA GLY A 30 2.25 4.26 0.31
C GLY A 30 1.50 2.94 0.49
N ASN A 31 2.18 1.82 0.25
CA ASN A 31 1.63 0.47 0.32
C ASN A 31 0.26 0.34 -0.41
N PRO A 32 0.17 0.70 -1.71
CA PRO A 32 -1.11 0.72 -2.40
C PRO A 32 -1.66 -0.66 -2.76
N ILE A 33 -2.92 -0.90 -2.37
CA ILE A 33 -3.72 -2.00 -2.90
C ILE A 33 -4.39 -1.55 -4.20
N SER A 34 -4.04 -2.21 -5.31
CA SER A 34 -4.70 -2.02 -6.61
C SER A 34 -5.47 -3.26 -7.03
N GLU A 35 -4.82 -4.43 -7.09
CA GLU A 35 -5.46 -5.71 -7.42
C GLU A 35 -5.58 -6.57 -6.14
N TYR A 36 -6.73 -6.50 -5.45
CA TYR A 36 -6.89 -7.08 -4.11
C TYR A 36 -6.61 -8.59 -4.06
N ASP A 37 -7.18 -9.37 -4.99
CA ASP A 37 -7.07 -10.83 -4.94
C ASP A 37 -5.63 -11.32 -5.17
N LYS A 38 -4.90 -10.69 -6.10
CA LYS A 38 -3.47 -10.94 -6.31
C LYS A 38 -2.66 -10.56 -5.07
N CYS A 39 -2.99 -9.40 -4.47
CA CYS A 39 -2.35 -8.95 -3.23
C CYS A 39 -2.53 -9.94 -2.08
N GLU A 40 -3.74 -10.49 -1.91
CA GLU A 40 -4.04 -11.51 -0.91
C GLU A 40 -3.23 -12.79 -1.13
N SER A 41 -3.08 -13.25 -2.38
CA SER A 41 -2.30 -14.46 -2.67
C SER A 41 -0.80 -14.24 -2.44
N LEU A 42 -0.26 -13.09 -2.85
CA LEU A 42 1.15 -12.75 -2.66
C LEU A 42 1.54 -12.51 -1.20
N ARG A 43 0.58 -12.26 -0.30
CA ARG A 43 0.83 -12.21 1.15
C ARG A 43 1.42 -13.53 1.65
N TYR A 44 0.84 -14.66 1.25
CA TYR A 44 1.31 -15.98 1.67
C TYR A 44 2.70 -16.28 1.10
N LYS A 45 2.97 -15.85 -0.13
CA LYS A 45 4.31 -15.93 -0.72
C LYS A 45 5.33 -15.14 0.10
N LEU A 46 5.04 -13.87 0.42
CA LEU A 46 5.95 -13.05 1.21
C LEU A 46 6.16 -13.63 2.62
N ALA A 47 5.10 -14.13 3.25
CA ALA A 47 5.19 -14.78 4.55
C ALA A 47 6.08 -16.04 4.51
N ASN A 48 5.98 -16.86 3.45
CA ASN A 48 6.87 -17.99 3.23
C ASN A 48 8.32 -17.55 3.00
N ASP A 49 8.56 -16.55 2.13
CA ASP A 49 9.89 -16.01 1.84
C ASP A 49 10.57 -15.44 3.10
N MET A 50 9.78 -14.95 4.05
CA MET A 50 10.23 -14.46 5.37
C MET A 50 10.27 -15.56 6.45
N SER A 51 10.04 -16.83 6.10
CA SER A 51 10.06 -17.97 7.03
C SER A 51 8.95 -17.98 8.10
N PHE A 52 7.85 -17.28 7.89
CA PHE A 52 6.67 -17.34 8.77
C PHE A 52 5.75 -18.53 8.46
N LEU A 53 5.95 -19.18 7.33
CA LEU A 53 5.24 -20.41 6.94
C LEU A 53 6.24 -21.53 6.68
N PRO A 54 5.93 -22.79 7.04
CA PRO A 54 6.70 -23.94 6.60
C PRO A 54 6.69 -24.05 5.07
N ASN A 55 7.87 -24.15 4.45
CA ASN A 55 8.01 -24.21 2.98
C ASN A 55 7.27 -25.41 2.36
N GLU A 56 7.18 -26.53 3.07
CA GLU A 56 6.42 -27.70 2.63
C GLU A 56 4.91 -27.42 2.60
N LEU A 57 4.39 -26.70 3.61
CA LEU A 57 3.00 -26.28 3.68
C LEU A 57 2.67 -25.31 2.54
N TYR A 58 3.50 -24.27 2.34
CA TYR A 58 3.31 -23.30 1.27
C TYR A 58 3.31 -23.96 -0.11
N LYS A 59 4.29 -24.82 -0.41
CA LYS A 59 4.36 -25.54 -1.70
C LYS A 59 3.19 -26.49 -1.92
N ALA A 60 2.74 -27.18 -0.87
CA ALA A 60 1.54 -28.03 -0.95
C ALA A 60 0.29 -27.20 -1.22
N ALA A 61 0.16 -26.02 -0.60
CA ALA A 61 -0.92 -25.07 -0.84
C ALA A 61 -0.88 -24.51 -2.27
N GLU A 62 0.28 -24.06 -2.74
CA GLU A 62 0.49 -23.51 -4.09
C GLU A 62 0.00 -24.48 -5.16
N ILE A 63 0.37 -25.77 -5.06
CA ILE A 63 -0.09 -26.82 -5.97
C ILE A 63 -1.59 -27.08 -5.80
N SER A 64 -2.07 -27.24 -4.56
CA SER A 64 -3.46 -27.61 -4.31
C SER A 64 -4.46 -26.50 -4.65
N CYS A 65 -4.05 -25.24 -4.56
CA CYS A 65 -4.88 -24.06 -4.77
C CYS A 65 -4.62 -23.37 -6.12
N ASN A 66 -3.76 -23.93 -6.98
CA ASN A 66 -3.31 -23.30 -8.23
C ASN A 66 -2.76 -21.88 -8.02
N ASN A 67 -2.04 -21.67 -6.91
CA ASN A 67 -1.48 -20.38 -6.49
C ASN A 67 -2.50 -19.24 -6.30
N ASP A 68 -3.79 -19.55 -6.17
CA ASP A 68 -4.83 -18.59 -5.79
C ASP A 68 -5.31 -18.89 -4.38
N PHE A 69 -4.97 -18.05 -3.41
CA PHE A 69 -5.34 -18.25 -2.00
C PHE A 69 -6.56 -17.43 -1.59
N LYS A 70 -7.19 -16.73 -2.55
CA LYS A 70 -8.33 -15.86 -2.32
C LYS A 70 -9.61 -16.39 -2.97
N ASN A 71 -9.52 -16.83 -4.23
CA ASN A 71 -10.64 -17.32 -5.04
C ASN A 71 -10.54 -18.82 -5.36
N PHE A 72 -9.86 -19.59 -4.51
CA PHE A 72 -9.78 -21.06 -4.66
C PHE A 72 -11.15 -21.74 -4.52
N ASP A 73 -11.26 -22.94 -5.11
CA ASP A 73 -12.41 -23.82 -4.91
C ASP A 73 -12.50 -24.29 -3.45
N VAL A 74 -13.47 -23.77 -2.71
CA VAL A 74 -13.71 -24.10 -1.31
C VAL A 74 -14.04 -25.57 -1.08
N ASN A 75 -14.50 -26.30 -2.11
CA ASN A 75 -14.75 -27.75 -2.03
C ASN A 75 -13.47 -28.57 -2.13
N ASN A 76 -12.35 -27.98 -2.56
CA ASN A 76 -11.04 -28.60 -2.48
C ASN A 76 -10.58 -28.59 -1.02
N THR A 77 -10.97 -29.62 -0.27
CA THR A 77 -10.71 -29.74 1.17
C THR A 77 -9.23 -29.67 1.54
N LYS A 78 -8.32 -30.11 0.66
CA LYS A 78 -6.87 -29.97 0.86
C LYS A 78 -6.45 -28.50 0.81
N CYS A 79 -6.82 -27.79 -0.26
CA CYS A 79 -6.53 -26.36 -0.40
C CYS A 79 -7.12 -25.56 0.77
N SER A 80 -8.40 -25.77 1.07
CA SER A 80 -9.09 -25.10 2.18
C SER A 80 -8.38 -25.30 3.52
N SER A 81 -7.92 -26.54 3.80
CA SER A 81 -7.16 -26.86 5.02
C SER A 81 -5.80 -26.15 5.07
N TYR A 82 -5.06 -26.15 3.96
CA TYR A 82 -3.76 -25.48 3.89
C TYR A 82 -3.89 -23.97 4.06
N VAL A 83 -4.83 -23.33 3.34
CA VAL A 83 -5.08 -21.88 3.46
C VAL A 83 -5.51 -21.52 4.88
N GLN A 84 -6.38 -22.32 5.51
CA GLN A 84 -6.78 -22.10 6.89
C GLN A 84 -5.59 -22.17 7.86
N THR A 85 -4.71 -23.16 7.68
CA THR A 85 -3.50 -23.32 8.51
C THR A 85 -2.56 -22.14 8.33
N MET A 86 -2.21 -21.79 7.07
CA MET A 86 -1.33 -20.65 6.79
C MET A 86 -1.91 -19.34 7.35
N LYS A 87 -3.22 -19.15 7.26
CA LYS A 87 -3.90 -17.96 7.82
C LYS A 87 -3.81 -17.90 9.35
N GLN A 88 -3.84 -19.05 10.03
CA GLN A 88 -3.65 -19.10 11.49
C GLN A 88 -2.22 -18.73 11.86
N ASP A 89 -1.22 -19.24 11.13
CA ASP A 89 0.18 -18.95 11.37
C ASP A 89 0.50 -17.46 11.12
N ILE A 90 0.03 -16.89 10.00
CA ILE A 90 0.21 -15.47 9.68
C ILE A 90 -0.43 -14.56 10.74
N ARG A 91 -1.58 -14.94 11.31
CA ARG A 91 -2.23 -14.15 12.37
C ARG A 91 -1.40 -14.02 13.64
N LEU A 92 -0.40 -14.88 13.84
CA LEU A 92 0.53 -14.78 14.97
C LEU A 92 1.63 -13.73 14.70
N VAL A 93 1.82 -13.33 13.44
CA VAL A 93 2.74 -12.29 13.00
C VAL A 93 2.03 -10.94 12.94
N GLY A 94 2.74 -9.85 13.18
CA GLY A 94 2.21 -8.51 12.95
C GLY A 94 2.06 -8.24 11.45
N GLU A 95 0.87 -8.41 10.88
CA GLU A 95 0.69 -8.28 9.42
C GLU A 95 1.07 -6.89 8.87
N ALA A 96 0.81 -5.83 9.65
CA ALA A 96 1.16 -4.46 9.25
C ALA A 96 2.67 -4.15 9.40
N HIS A 97 3.40 -4.94 10.17
CA HIS A 97 4.86 -4.85 10.30
C HIS A 97 5.34 -6.12 10.99
N VAL A 98 6.06 -6.99 10.28
CA VAL A 98 6.31 -8.37 10.77
C VAL A 98 7.11 -8.48 12.07
N LEU A 99 7.90 -7.45 12.42
CA LEU A 99 8.62 -7.38 13.70
C LEU A 99 7.78 -6.82 14.86
N GLU A 100 6.55 -6.36 14.62
CA GLU A 100 5.68 -5.89 15.68
C GLU A 100 5.07 -7.05 16.48
N HIS A 101 4.91 -6.82 17.78
CA HIS A 101 4.22 -7.77 18.64
C HIS A 101 2.71 -7.56 18.51
N ASN A 102 1.97 -8.63 18.24
CA ASN A 102 0.50 -8.60 18.17
C ASN A 102 -0.21 -8.16 19.48
N CYS A 103 0.53 -8.10 20.60
CA CYS A 103 -0.02 -7.79 21.91
C CYS A 103 -0.28 -6.29 22.18
N PHE A 104 0.06 -5.36 21.28
CA PHE A 104 -0.13 -3.93 21.51
C PHE A 104 -0.69 -3.18 20.29
N LYS A 105 -1.99 -3.32 20.05
CA LYS A 105 -2.69 -2.33 19.20
C LYS A 105 -2.74 -1.00 19.96
N SER A 106 -1.98 -0.02 19.49
CA SER A 106 -1.78 1.30 20.12
C SER A 106 -3.10 1.97 20.56
N SER A 107 -3.41 1.82 21.84
CA SER A 107 -4.52 2.51 22.51
C SER A 107 -4.19 3.99 22.79
N ARG A 108 -2.92 4.39 22.68
CA ARG A 108 -2.46 5.75 23.04
C ARG A 108 -2.98 6.83 22.10
N LYS A 109 -2.95 6.62 20.78
CA LYS A 109 -3.49 7.58 19.79
C LYS A 109 -4.99 7.79 20.02
N LYS A 110 -5.74 6.69 20.14
CA LYS A 110 -7.18 6.72 20.46
C LYS A 110 -7.45 7.41 21.80
N MET A 111 -6.69 7.08 22.85
CA MET A 111 -6.85 7.69 24.18
C MET A 111 -6.58 9.19 24.16
N TYR A 112 -5.53 9.63 23.46
CA TYR A 112 -5.19 11.04 23.32
C TYR A 112 -6.28 11.82 22.58
N LEU A 113 -6.73 11.33 21.41
CA LEU A 113 -7.77 11.99 20.62
C LEU A 113 -9.14 12.02 21.31
N ASN A 114 -9.38 11.12 22.27
CA ASN A 114 -10.59 11.12 23.09
C ASN A 114 -10.45 11.89 24.41
N LYS A 115 -9.32 12.56 24.68
CA LYS A 115 -9.22 13.48 25.83
C LYS A 115 -10.18 14.65 25.62
N LYS A 116 -10.94 15.01 26.64
CA LYS A 116 -11.91 16.12 26.59
C LYS A 116 -11.26 17.43 26.14
N SER A 117 -10.04 17.72 26.60
CA SER A 117 -9.31 18.92 26.20
C SER A 117 -8.94 18.92 24.70
N VAL A 118 -8.67 17.75 24.11
CA VAL A 118 -8.36 17.62 22.69
C VAL A 118 -9.63 17.75 21.84
N LEU A 119 -10.72 17.08 22.24
CA LEU A 119 -12.01 17.16 21.55
C LEU A 119 -12.65 18.55 21.58
N VAL A 120 -12.40 19.33 22.63
CA VAL A 120 -12.96 20.70 22.77
C VAL A 120 -12.13 21.75 22.03
N ASN A 121 -10.80 21.56 21.92
CA ASN A 121 -9.90 22.54 21.31
C ASN A 121 -9.75 22.39 19.80
N ALA A 122 -9.87 21.17 19.27
CA ALA A 122 -10.09 21.00 17.84
C ALA A 122 -11.55 21.39 17.59
N GLU A 123 -11.83 22.36 16.73
CA GLU A 123 -13.16 22.89 16.41
C GLU A 123 -14.12 21.86 15.75
N PHE A 124 -14.01 20.58 16.11
CA PHE A 124 -14.95 19.52 15.79
C PHE A 124 -16.32 19.88 16.34
N CYS A 125 -17.12 20.53 15.49
CA CYS A 125 -18.56 20.70 15.56
C CYS A 125 -19.13 20.67 16.98
N ARG A 126 -19.27 21.85 17.63
CA ARG A 126 -20.02 22.13 18.87
C ARG A 126 -20.94 20.97 19.37
N GLY A 127 -20.35 19.92 19.94
CA GLY A 127 -21.07 18.82 20.60
C GLY A 127 -21.50 17.58 19.78
N SER A 128 -21.18 17.46 18.48
CA SER A 128 -21.70 16.36 17.64
C SER A 128 -20.89 15.05 17.75
N ILE A 129 -19.58 15.12 18.02
CA ILE A 129 -18.71 13.94 18.08
C ILE A 129 -18.36 13.63 19.54
N ARG A 130 -18.88 12.51 20.04
CA ARG A 130 -18.68 12.07 21.43
C ARG A 130 -17.48 11.13 21.61
N HIS A 131 -17.05 10.47 20.54
CA HIS A 131 -15.98 9.49 20.58
C HIS A 131 -15.29 9.37 19.22
N TRP A 132 -13.97 9.50 19.19
CA TRP A 132 -13.15 9.33 18.00
C TRP A 132 -12.66 7.88 17.89
N ASN A 133 -12.85 7.29 16.71
CA ASN A 133 -12.31 5.98 16.35
C ASN A 133 -11.40 6.12 15.13
N LEU A 134 -10.29 5.39 15.12
CA LEU A 134 -9.33 5.41 14.00
C LEU A 134 -9.95 4.85 12.71
N CYS A 135 -10.68 3.74 12.82
CA CYS A 135 -11.41 3.12 11.71
C CYS A 135 -12.85 2.83 12.15
N ASN A 136 -13.82 3.08 11.27
CA ASN A 136 -15.21 2.67 11.46
C ASN A 136 -15.54 1.52 10.49
N PRO A 137 -15.49 0.26 10.93
CA PRO A 137 -15.78 -0.89 10.06
C PRO A 137 -17.27 -1.02 9.71
N ARG A 138 -18.14 -0.22 10.33
CA ARG A 138 -19.59 -0.20 10.08
C ARG A 138 -20.01 1.01 9.24
N LEU A 139 -19.05 1.70 8.62
CA LEU A 139 -19.39 2.78 7.70
C LEU A 139 -20.18 2.15 6.54
N ALA A 140 -21.41 2.62 6.34
CA ALA A 140 -22.24 2.19 5.23
C ALA A 140 -21.77 2.93 3.98
N TYR A 141 -20.97 2.26 3.16
CA TYR A 141 -20.59 2.72 1.83
C TYR A 141 -20.51 1.51 0.90
N GLU A 142 -20.74 1.76 -0.38
CA GLU A 142 -20.61 0.74 -1.42
C GLU A 142 -19.15 0.66 -1.87
N ASN A 143 -18.60 -0.56 -1.97
CA ASN A 143 -17.27 -0.76 -2.54
C ASN A 143 -17.43 -0.90 -4.06
N ASP A 144 -17.54 0.24 -4.74
CA ASP A 144 -17.73 0.34 -6.20
C ASP A 144 -16.41 0.25 -6.99
N ILE A 145 -15.26 0.40 -6.31
CA ILE A 145 -13.92 0.27 -6.89
C ILE A 145 -13.19 -0.93 -6.29
N GLU A 146 -13.32 -2.08 -6.93
CA GLU A 146 -12.61 -3.32 -6.54
C GLU A 146 -11.15 -3.33 -7.00
N ASN A 147 -10.88 -2.73 -8.17
CA ASN A 147 -9.56 -2.71 -8.80
C ASN A 147 -9.22 -1.31 -9.30
N THR A 148 -8.03 -0.80 -8.96
CA THR A 148 -7.58 0.54 -9.41
C THR A 148 -6.61 0.52 -10.59
N PHE A 149 -6.32 -0.65 -11.17
CA PHE A 149 -5.38 -0.80 -12.28
C PHE A 149 -5.74 0.10 -13.47
N ASP A 150 -7.01 0.10 -13.88
CA ASP A 150 -7.46 0.90 -15.02
C ASP A 150 -7.28 2.40 -14.80
N TYR A 151 -7.46 2.88 -13.56
CA TYR A 151 -7.17 4.27 -13.21
C TYR A 151 -5.67 4.59 -13.31
N HIS A 152 -4.78 3.67 -12.90
CA HIS A 152 -3.34 3.85 -13.11
C HIS A 152 -2.98 3.87 -14.59
N LEU A 153 -3.58 2.98 -15.38
CA LEU A 153 -3.36 2.89 -16.83
C LEU A 153 -3.88 4.13 -17.57
N ASN A 154 -5.02 4.68 -17.18
CA ASN A 154 -5.54 5.92 -17.75
C ASN A 154 -4.68 7.11 -17.35
N ASN A 155 -4.35 7.22 -16.06
CA ASN A 155 -3.50 8.28 -15.52
C ASN A 155 -2.09 8.29 -16.13
N SER A 156 -1.58 7.15 -16.62
CA SER A 156 -0.27 7.07 -17.28
C SER A 156 -0.21 7.77 -18.64
N ARG A 157 -1.38 8.17 -19.19
CA ARG A 157 -1.48 8.95 -20.45
C ARG A 157 -1.36 10.46 -20.22
N HIS A 158 -1.33 10.92 -18.97
CA HIS A 158 -1.25 12.33 -18.62
C HIS A 158 0.14 12.69 -18.09
N SER A 159 0.45 13.98 -18.09
CA SER A 159 1.69 14.55 -17.55
C SER A 159 1.72 14.52 -16.02
N LEU A 160 1.87 13.33 -15.43
CA LEU A 160 1.90 13.12 -13.98
C LEU A 160 3.24 12.59 -13.50
N GLN A 161 3.65 13.07 -12.32
CA GLN A 161 4.72 12.48 -11.52
C GLN A 161 4.10 11.59 -10.44
N VAL A 162 4.42 10.31 -10.43
CA VAL A 162 3.84 9.34 -9.49
C VAL A 162 4.95 8.75 -8.64
N LEU A 163 4.79 8.81 -7.32
CA LEU A 163 5.66 8.10 -6.38
C LEU A 163 4.85 6.98 -5.75
N ILE A 164 5.34 5.75 -5.88
CA ILE A 164 4.79 4.59 -5.20
C ILE A 164 5.88 4.04 -4.30
N TYR A 165 5.57 3.85 -3.03
CA TYR A 165 6.51 3.23 -2.11
C TYR A 165 5.86 2.12 -1.30
N ASN A 166 6.64 1.09 -0.96
CA ASN A 166 6.21 0.01 -0.10
C ASN A 166 7.18 -0.19 1.07
N GLY A 167 6.66 -0.47 2.25
CA GLY A 167 7.47 -1.02 3.34
C GLY A 167 7.79 -2.49 3.05
N ASP A 168 9.06 -2.89 3.13
CA ASP A 168 9.46 -4.28 2.86
C ASP A 168 9.10 -5.26 3.98
N GLN A 169 8.53 -4.78 5.09
CA GLN A 169 8.02 -5.57 6.22
C GLN A 169 6.48 -5.59 6.29
N ASP A 170 5.77 -5.13 5.24
CA ASP A 170 4.31 -5.13 5.16
C ASP A 170 3.77 -6.44 4.55
N LEU A 171 3.06 -7.24 5.34
CA LEU A 171 2.31 -8.41 4.83
C LEU A 171 0.89 -8.02 4.40
N VAL A 172 0.32 -6.90 4.86
CA VAL A 172 -1.00 -6.45 4.40
C VAL A 172 -0.94 -6.16 2.91
N VAL A 173 0.08 -5.43 2.47
CA VAL A 173 0.33 -5.09 1.06
C VAL A 173 1.78 -5.40 0.68
N PRO A 174 2.08 -6.67 0.36
CA PRO A 174 3.41 -7.07 -0.07
C PRO A 174 3.90 -6.23 -1.25
N TYR A 175 5.12 -5.69 -1.18
CA TYR A 175 5.69 -4.88 -2.27
C TYR A 175 5.66 -5.58 -3.64
N MET A 176 5.71 -6.92 -3.64
CA MET A 176 5.61 -7.74 -4.85
C MET A 176 4.28 -7.55 -5.58
N SER A 177 3.15 -7.39 -4.86
CA SER A 177 1.86 -7.16 -5.51
C SER A 177 1.84 -5.80 -6.22
N THR A 178 2.47 -4.80 -5.62
CA THR A 178 2.67 -3.50 -6.24
C THR A 178 3.53 -3.58 -7.50
N LEU A 179 4.64 -4.30 -7.44
CA LEU A 179 5.51 -4.51 -8.60
C LEU A 179 4.81 -5.27 -9.74
N GLU A 180 3.94 -6.24 -9.44
CA GLU A 180 3.22 -6.99 -10.48
C GLU A 180 2.32 -6.10 -11.33
N TRP A 181 1.52 -5.22 -10.72
CA TRP A 181 0.64 -4.34 -11.50
C TRP A 181 1.41 -3.18 -12.14
N ILE A 182 2.51 -2.70 -11.54
CA ILE A 182 3.38 -1.71 -12.21
C ILE A 182 3.96 -2.30 -13.50
N LYS A 183 4.42 -3.56 -13.48
CA LYS A 183 4.91 -4.26 -14.68
C LYS A 183 3.83 -4.40 -15.75
N GLN A 184 2.56 -4.60 -15.36
CA GLN A 184 1.44 -4.69 -16.28
C GLN A 184 1.15 -3.36 -17.02
N LEU A 185 1.55 -2.20 -16.47
CA LEU A 185 1.43 -0.91 -17.16
C LEU A 185 2.33 -0.80 -18.40
N LYS A 186 3.35 -1.65 -18.52
CA LYS A 186 4.29 -1.70 -19.66
C LYS A 186 4.99 -0.36 -19.93
N ILE A 187 5.26 0.41 -18.88
CA ILE A 187 6.03 1.66 -18.97
C ILE A 187 7.52 1.29 -19.04
N PRO A 188 8.29 1.87 -19.98
CA PRO A 188 9.73 1.59 -20.09
C PRO A 188 10.48 1.94 -18.80
N VAL A 189 11.41 1.06 -18.42
CA VAL A 189 12.37 1.33 -17.34
C VAL A 189 13.37 2.37 -17.84
N ASN A 190 13.46 3.49 -17.14
CA ASN A 190 14.43 4.55 -17.40
C ASN A 190 15.70 4.38 -16.56
N ASP A 191 15.55 3.95 -15.30
CA ASP A 191 16.65 3.66 -14.38
C ASP A 191 16.32 2.37 -13.63
N ASP A 192 17.17 1.36 -13.79
CA ASP A 192 16.92 0.00 -13.30
C ASP A 192 17.11 -0.10 -11.78
N TRP A 193 16.61 -1.20 -11.20
CA TRP A 193 16.64 -1.50 -9.78
C TRP A 193 18.01 -1.25 -9.14
N ARG A 194 18.08 -0.21 -8.30
CA ARG A 194 19.31 0.17 -7.60
C ARG A 194 19.04 0.53 -6.15
N PRO A 195 20.03 0.36 -5.25
CA PRO A 195 19.91 0.84 -3.89
C PRO A 195 19.86 2.37 -3.84
N TRP A 196 19.17 2.90 -2.84
CA TRP A 196 19.26 4.31 -2.49
C TRP A 196 19.59 4.49 -1.01
N PHE A 197 20.18 5.64 -0.68
CA PHE A 197 20.90 5.82 0.57
C PHE A 197 20.46 7.05 1.35
N VAL A 198 20.44 6.92 2.67
CA VAL A 198 20.37 8.04 3.63
C VAL A 198 21.48 7.82 4.65
N ASP A 199 22.31 8.85 4.87
CA ASP A 199 23.45 8.82 5.80
C ASP A 199 24.39 7.61 5.58
N GLY A 200 24.64 7.27 4.31
CA GLY A 200 25.53 6.17 3.92
C GLY A 200 24.98 4.76 4.14
N GLN A 201 23.70 4.61 4.51
CA GLN A 201 23.04 3.31 4.67
C GLN A 201 22.03 3.07 3.57
N VAL A 202 21.94 1.82 3.09
CA VAL A 202 20.88 1.41 2.15
C VAL A 202 19.55 1.43 2.89
N VAL A 203 18.63 2.27 2.43
CA VAL A 203 17.31 2.44 3.04
C VAL A 203 16.19 1.89 2.17
N GLY A 204 16.55 1.34 1.01
CA GLY A 204 15.63 0.67 0.10
C GLY A 204 16.22 0.55 -1.29
N TYR A 205 15.35 0.18 -2.23
CA TYR A 205 15.69 0.08 -3.65
C TYR A 205 14.68 0.87 -4.47
N VAL A 206 15.12 1.41 -5.59
CA VAL A 206 14.32 2.29 -6.45
C VAL A 206 14.43 1.84 -7.91
N THR A 207 13.33 1.95 -8.63
CA THR A 207 13.28 1.82 -10.09
C THR A 207 12.47 3.00 -10.64
N GLU A 208 12.97 3.62 -11.70
CA GLU A 208 12.28 4.69 -12.40
C GLU A 208 11.71 4.19 -13.73
N PHE A 209 10.45 4.51 -13.97
CA PHE A 209 9.71 4.20 -15.19
C PHE A 209 9.27 5.50 -15.85
N THR A 210 9.54 5.66 -17.14
CA THR A 210 9.25 6.90 -17.86
C THR A 210 8.64 6.61 -19.23
N SER A 211 7.52 7.28 -19.51
CA SER A 211 6.93 7.39 -20.84
C SER A 211 6.49 8.84 -20.98
N LEU A 212 7.41 9.71 -21.44
CA LEU A 212 7.23 11.16 -21.42
C LEU A 212 5.87 11.55 -22.01
N PRO A 213 5.06 12.37 -21.30
CA PRO A 213 5.39 13.17 -20.12
C PRO A 213 5.13 12.51 -18.75
N TYR A 214 4.81 11.22 -18.68
CA TYR A 214 4.55 10.49 -17.44
C TYR A 214 5.85 9.94 -16.82
N ARG A 215 5.97 10.08 -15.50
CA ARG A 215 7.09 9.55 -14.70
C ARG A 215 6.55 8.83 -13.47
N LEU A 216 6.93 7.57 -13.28
CA LEU A 216 6.60 6.77 -12.11
C LEU A 216 7.88 6.31 -11.44
N ILE A 217 8.00 6.56 -10.14
CA ILE A 217 9.07 6.02 -9.32
C ILE A 217 8.45 4.99 -8.37
N HIS A 218 8.98 3.77 -8.39
CA HIS A 218 8.71 2.76 -7.37
C HIS A 218 9.90 2.67 -6.43
N THR A 219 9.65 2.66 -5.12
CA THR A 219 10.72 2.38 -4.15
C THR A 219 10.27 1.53 -2.96
N THR A 220 11.16 0.70 -2.45
CA THR A 220 10.96 0.05 -1.14
C THR A 220 11.54 0.91 -0.03
N ILE A 221 10.96 0.81 1.17
CA ILE A 221 11.50 1.35 2.41
C ILE A 221 11.92 0.16 3.28
N LYS A 222 13.23 -0.02 3.43
CA LYS A 222 13.83 -1.11 4.18
C LYS A 222 13.48 -1.00 5.67
N GLY A 223 12.87 -2.04 6.20
CA GLY A 223 12.36 -2.09 7.58
C GLY A 223 11.09 -1.25 7.78
N GLY A 224 10.42 -0.80 6.72
CA GLY A 224 9.13 -0.11 6.81
C GLY A 224 7.98 -1.12 6.82
N GLY A 225 6.92 -0.84 7.58
CA GLY A 225 5.65 -1.58 7.54
C GLY A 225 4.59 -0.91 6.66
N HIS A 226 3.33 -1.23 6.92
CA HIS A 226 2.15 -0.72 6.21
C HIS A 226 2.00 0.80 6.30
N THR A 227 2.31 1.37 7.47
CA THR A 227 2.49 2.81 7.67
C THR A 227 3.99 3.13 7.68
N ALA A 228 4.70 3.00 6.55
CA ALA A 228 6.16 3.06 6.53
C ALA A 228 6.76 4.28 7.27
N ALA A 229 6.13 5.45 7.18
CA ALA A 229 6.55 6.67 7.89
C ALA A 229 6.44 6.60 9.42
N GLU A 230 5.62 5.71 9.97
CA GLU A 230 5.57 5.43 11.42
C GLU A 230 6.83 4.70 11.91
N TYR A 231 7.39 3.83 11.06
CA TYR A 231 8.53 2.98 11.40
C TYR A 231 9.88 3.56 10.94
N LYS A 232 9.87 4.30 9.82
CA LYS A 232 11.04 4.85 9.13
C LYS A 232 10.84 6.33 8.77
N PRO A 233 10.56 7.21 9.76
CA PRO A 233 10.20 8.60 9.50
C PRO A 233 11.30 9.38 8.79
N ARG A 234 12.58 9.14 9.14
CA ARG A 234 13.72 9.84 8.52
C ARG A 234 13.86 9.45 7.05
N GLU A 235 13.76 8.16 6.75
CA GLU A 235 13.87 7.63 5.40
C GLU A 235 12.69 8.07 4.54
N CYS A 236 11.46 8.02 5.05
CA CYS A 236 10.28 8.50 4.33
C CYS A 236 10.30 10.02 4.10
N LEU A 237 10.82 10.82 5.04
CA LEU A 237 11.01 12.25 4.83
C LEU A 237 12.04 12.53 3.73
N ALA A 238 13.20 11.87 3.79
CA ALA A 238 14.22 12.00 2.74
C ALA A 238 13.69 11.59 1.36
N MET A 239 12.86 10.54 1.29
CA MET A 239 12.20 10.13 0.06
C MET A 239 11.26 11.24 -0.47
N LEU A 240 10.43 11.80 0.40
CA LEU A 240 9.49 12.86 0.04
C LEU A 240 10.21 14.12 -0.43
N ASP A 241 11.23 14.57 0.30
CA ASP A 241 12.02 15.76 -0.03
C ASP A 241 12.74 15.61 -1.38
N ARG A 242 13.29 14.42 -1.66
CA ARG A 242 13.91 14.12 -2.95
C ARG A 242 12.88 14.13 -4.08
N TRP A 243 11.74 13.48 -3.89
CA TRP A 243 10.68 13.45 -4.90
C TRP A 243 10.09 14.84 -5.21
N LEU A 244 9.94 15.71 -4.21
CA LEU A 244 9.46 17.08 -4.37
C LEU A 244 10.52 18.04 -4.95
N SER A 245 11.78 17.60 -5.08
CA SER A 245 12.89 18.40 -5.57
C SER A 245 13.48 17.81 -6.86
N PRO A 246 14.43 18.50 -7.52
CA PRO A 246 15.17 17.93 -8.65
C PRO A 246 16.13 16.79 -8.24
N SER A 247 16.19 16.42 -6.96
CA SER A 247 17.14 15.43 -6.45
C SER A 247 16.64 14.01 -6.76
N PRO A 248 17.49 13.13 -7.32
CA PRO A 248 17.12 11.74 -7.47
C PRO A 248 17.01 11.05 -6.11
N LEU A 249 16.19 10.00 -6.06
CA LEU A 249 16.13 9.06 -4.94
C LEU A 249 17.43 8.27 -4.81
#